data_AF-A0A853ID77-F1
#
_entry.id   AF-A0A853ID77-F1
#
_cell.length_a   1.000
_cell.length_b   1.000
_cell.length_c   1.000
_cell.angle_alpha   90.00
_cell.angle_beta   90.00
_cell.angle_gamma   90.00
#
_symmetry.space_group_name_H-M   'P 1'
#
loop_
_entity.id
_entity.type
_entity.pdbx_description
1 polymer ?
#
loop_
_entity_poly.entity_id
_entity_poly.type
_entity_poly.pdbx_seq_one_letter_code
_entity_poly.pdbx_strand_id
1 'polypeptide(L)'
;MDAIIPKEGTGYEIGGLSLIKNGPNPIAAKHFINFILSEKGQILFNQTNYQFPVNLKVQKFSKAPKVDKRKLINFNFAWSGKNRQRLIDLYKKEVLANPNKAKLDY
;
A
#
# COMPACT_ATOMS: atom_id res chain seq x y z
N MET A 1 -14.86 12.05 1.69
CA MET A 1 -15.01 10.79 2.46
C MET A 1 -14.10 10.89 3.65
N ASP A 2 -14.63 10.63 4.84
CA ASP A 2 -13.86 10.65 6.08
C ASP A 2 -13.42 9.22 6.39
N ALA A 3 -12.12 9.04 6.68
CA ALA A 3 -11.57 7.75 7.08
C ALA A 3 -11.47 7.70 8.61
N ILE A 4 -11.90 6.57 9.20
CA ILE A 4 -11.69 6.30 10.62
C ILE A 4 -10.30 5.70 10.79
N ILE A 5 -9.42 6.39 11.52
CA ILE A 5 -8.07 5.93 11.84
C ILE A 5 -8.06 5.49 13.32
N PRO A 6 -7.63 4.25 13.63
CA PRO A 6 -7.48 3.80 15.01
C PRO A 6 -6.57 4.73 15.83
N LYS A 7 -6.90 4.94 17.11
CA LYS A 7 -6.20 5.87 18.01
C LYS A 7 -4.75 5.43 18.26
N GLU A 8 -4.53 4.13 18.28
CA GLU A 8 -3.24 3.47 18.51
C GLU A 8 -2.27 3.70 17.35
N GLY A 9 -2.82 3.89 16.15
CA GLY A 9 -2.12 4.06 14.89
C GLY A 9 -2.57 3.04 13.83
N THR A 10 -2.05 3.19 12.62
CA THR A 10 -2.36 2.29 11.50
C THR A 10 -1.13 2.00 10.64
N GLY A 11 -1.26 1.00 9.78
CA GLY A 11 -0.29 0.68 8.72
C GLY A 11 -0.49 1.50 7.46
N TYR A 12 0.30 1.20 6.45
CA TYR A 12 0.17 1.72 5.09
C TYR A 12 0.81 0.74 4.11
N GLU A 13 0.45 0.87 2.84
CA GLU A 13 1.08 0.16 1.74
C GLU A 13 1.73 1.17 0.78
N ILE A 14 2.62 0.68 -0.08
CA ILE A 14 3.23 1.46 -1.15
C ILE A 14 2.94 0.72 -2.45
N GLY A 15 2.16 1.36 -3.33
CA GLY A 15 1.92 0.87 -4.68
C GLY A 15 3.25 0.70 -5.42
N GLY A 16 3.68 -0.56 -5.55
CA GLY A 16 4.96 -0.91 -6.15
C GLY A 16 4.85 -1.18 -7.66
N LEU A 17 5.91 -0.84 -8.40
CA LEU A 17 6.12 -1.26 -9.78
C LEU A 17 7.40 -2.07 -9.87
N SER A 18 7.43 -3.07 -10.74
CA SER A 18 8.61 -3.92 -10.93
C SER A 18 8.77 -4.29 -12.40
N LEU A 19 10.02 -4.25 -12.87
CA LEU A 19 10.38 -4.76 -14.18
C LEU A 19 10.62 -6.28 -14.07
N ILE A 20 9.88 -7.07 -14.84
CA ILE A 20 10.02 -8.52 -14.84
C ILE A 20 11.27 -8.93 -15.62
N LYS A 21 12.10 -9.78 -15.01
CA LYS A 21 13.29 -10.36 -15.66
C LYS A 21 12.87 -11.16 -16.89
N ASN A 22 13.53 -10.91 -18.02
CA ASN A 22 13.22 -11.53 -19.32
C ASN A 22 11.77 -11.29 -19.81
N GLY A 23 11.13 -10.23 -19.33
CA GLY A 23 9.84 -9.81 -19.87
C GLY A 23 9.95 -9.43 -21.37
N PRO A 24 8.86 -9.53 -22.13
CA PRO A 24 8.89 -9.46 -23.59
C PRO A 24 9.30 -8.09 -24.15
N ASN A 25 9.05 -7.00 -23.40
CA ASN A 25 9.24 -5.62 -23.87
C ASN A 25 9.92 -4.74 -22.80
N PRO A 26 11.23 -4.90 -22.54
CA PRO A 26 11.92 -4.20 -21.45
C PRO A 26 12.02 -2.69 -21.66
N ILE A 27 12.08 -2.22 -22.91
CA ILE A 27 12.16 -0.79 -23.23
C ILE A 27 10.83 -0.10 -22.89
N ALA A 28 9.72 -0.63 -23.40
CA ALA A 28 8.38 -0.09 -23.13
C ALA A 28 8.05 -0.11 -21.62
N ALA A 29 8.42 -1.19 -20.92
CA ALA A 29 8.22 -1.29 -19.48
C ALA A 29 8.99 -0.22 -18.69
N LYS A 30 10.23 0.11 -19.08
CA LYS A 30 10.99 1.22 -18.47
C LYS A 30 10.32 2.57 -18.73
N HIS A 31 9.85 2.83 -19.94
CA HIS A 31 9.09 4.05 -20.24
C HIS A 31 7.81 4.16 -19.41
N PHE A 32 7.09 3.04 -19.22
CA PHE A 32 5.91 3.01 -18.38
C PHE A 32 6.23 3.32 -16.91
N ILE A 33 7.28 2.71 -16.35
CA ILE A 33 7.72 3.00 -14.98
C ILE A 33 8.07 4.48 -14.83
N ASN A 34 8.84 5.05 -15.78
CA ASN A 34 9.18 6.47 -15.77
C ASN A 34 7.92 7.36 -15.85
N PHE A 35 6.94 6.99 -16.66
CA PHE A 35 5.68 7.71 -16.77
C PHE A 35 4.92 7.69 -15.44
N ILE A 36 4.72 6.52 -14.81
CA ILE A 36 3.98 6.43 -13.54
C ILE A 36 4.70 7.20 -12.42
N LEU A 37 6.03 7.21 -12.40
CA LEU A 37 6.80 7.97 -11.41
C LEU A 37 6.87 9.48 -11.68
N SER A 38 6.54 9.92 -12.91
CA SER A 38 6.51 11.33 -13.27
C SER A 38 5.41 12.10 -12.54
N GLU A 39 5.54 13.43 -12.50
CA GLU A 39 4.50 14.32 -11.96
C GLU A 39 3.16 14.12 -12.66
N LYS A 40 3.16 14.09 -14.01
CA LYS A 40 1.95 13.85 -14.81
C LYS A 40 1.29 12.50 -14.49
N GLY A 41 2.10 11.44 -14.40
CA GLY A 41 1.59 10.10 -14.09
C GLY A 41 0.98 10.03 -12.70
N GLN A 42 1.65 10.59 -11.70
CA GLN A 42 1.13 10.59 -10.34
C GLN A 42 -0.08 11.51 -10.14
N ILE A 43 -0.19 12.64 -10.83
CA ILE A 43 -1.42 13.47 -10.84
C ILE A 43 -2.59 12.62 -11.34
N LEU A 44 -2.45 11.96 -12.49
CA LEU A 44 -3.48 11.12 -13.07
C LEU A 44 -3.87 9.97 -12.12
N PHE A 45 -2.87 9.29 -11.54
CA PHE A 45 -3.08 8.13 -10.70
C PHE A 45 -3.82 8.49 -9.39
N ASN A 46 -3.41 9.58 -8.74
CA ASN A 46 -4.05 10.10 -7.53
C ASN A 46 -5.51 10.50 -7.77
N GLN A 47 -5.82 11.13 -8.91
CA GLN A 47 -7.19 11.58 -9.22
C GLN A 47 -8.16 10.43 -9.52
N THR A 48 -7.62 9.31 -10.01
CA THR A 48 -8.40 8.13 -10.43
C THR A 48 -8.48 7.05 -9.35
N ASN A 49 -7.43 6.89 -8.54
CA ASN A 49 -7.32 5.82 -7.55
C ASN A 49 -7.34 6.32 -6.10
N TYR A 50 -7.37 7.63 -5.87
CA TYR A 50 -7.38 8.26 -4.54
C TYR A 50 -6.19 7.91 -3.64
N GLN A 51 -5.12 7.31 -4.20
CA GLN A 51 -3.88 7.02 -3.49
C GLN A 51 -3.00 8.28 -3.38
N PHE A 52 -2.20 8.35 -2.31
CA PHE A 52 -1.29 9.49 -2.15
C PHE A 52 -0.07 9.36 -3.05
N PRO A 53 0.36 10.48 -3.69
CA PRO A 53 1.55 10.49 -4.50
C PRO A 53 2.79 10.32 -3.61
N VAL A 54 3.80 9.64 -4.15
CA VAL A 54 5.15 9.54 -3.55
C VAL A 54 6.09 10.61 -4.09
N ASN A 55 5.75 11.22 -5.23
CA ASN A 55 6.44 12.37 -5.78
C ASN A 55 6.02 13.63 -5.00
N LEU A 56 6.98 14.22 -4.28
CA LEU A 56 6.74 15.37 -3.39
C LEU A 56 6.27 16.64 -4.12
N LYS A 57 6.41 16.72 -5.45
CA LYS A 57 5.91 17.84 -6.26
C LYS A 57 4.40 17.75 -6.52
N VAL A 58 3.80 16.57 -6.33
CA VAL A 58 2.38 16.34 -6.63
C VAL A 58 1.55 16.53 -5.38
N GLN A 59 0.54 17.39 -5.47
CA GLN A 59 -0.41 17.58 -4.38
C GLN A 59 -1.37 16.39 -4.27
N LYS A 60 -1.76 16.05 -3.03
CA LYS A 60 -2.80 15.06 -2.76
C LYS A 60 -4.13 15.49 -3.40
N PHE A 61 -4.91 14.54 -3.88
CA PHE A 61 -6.24 14.85 -4.40
C PHE A 61 -7.08 15.50 -3.31
N SER A 62 -7.76 16.60 -3.61
CA SER A 62 -8.67 17.24 -2.65
C SER A 62 -9.84 16.33 -2.22
N LYS A 63 -10.22 15.36 -3.08
CA LYS A 63 -11.28 14.38 -2.78
C LYS A 63 -10.77 13.09 -2.13
N ALA A 64 -9.45 12.92 -1.98
CA ALA A 64 -8.90 11.77 -1.26
C ALA A 64 -9.23 11.85 0.24
N PRO A 65 -9.27 10.71 0.96
CA PRO A 65 -9.53 10.70 2.39
C PRO A 65 -8.56 11.63 3.14
N LYS A 66 -9.11 12.49 3.99
CA LYS A 66 -8.31 13.37 4.85
C LYS A 66 -7.72 12.54 5.98
N VAL A 67 -6.43 12.27 5.93
CA VAL A 67 -5.73 11.44 6.93
C VAL A 67 -4.47 12.12 7.46
N ASP A 68 -4.39 13.44 7.41
CA ASP A 68 -3.18 14.21 7.72
C ASP A 68 -2.75 14.11 9.19
N LYS A 69 -3.65 13.78 10.12
CA LYS A 69 -3.37 13.57 11.55
C LYS A 69 -3.26 12.09 11.95
N ARG A 70 -2.78 11.22 11.06
CA ARG A 70 -2.66 9.78 11.32
C ARG A 70 -1.34 9.43 12.00
N LYS A 71 -1.39 8.56 12.99
CA LYS A 71 -0.21 7.90 13.56
C LYS A 71 0.10 6.67 12.70
N LEU A 72 1.18 6.73 11.92
CA LEU A 72 1.66 5.59 11.13
C LEU A 72 2.71 4.81 11.93
N ILE A 73 2.65 3.50 11.85
CA ILE A 73 3.76 2.66 12.31
C ILE A 73 4.96 2.83 11.37
N ASN A 74 6.16 2.59 11.89
CA ASN A 74 7.35 2.44 11.05
C ASN A 74 7.33 1.06 10.38
N PHE A 75 6.65 0.93 9.23
CA PHE A 75 6.42 -0.36 8.59
C PHE A 75 7.69 -0.91 7.95
N ASN A 76 8.18 -2.06 8.42
CA ASN A 76 9.36 -2.72 7.85
C ASN A 76 8.97 -3.63 6.66
N PHE A 77 8.91 -3.06 5.46
CA PHE A 77 8.56 -3.80 4.23
C PHE A 77 9.47 -5.02 3.97
N ALA A 78 10.76 -4.90 4.25
CA ALA A 78 11.72 -5.98 4.01
C ALA A 78 11.48 -7.18 4.94
N TRP A 79 11.26 -6.91 6.23
CA TRP A 79 10.91 -7.95 7.19
C TRP A 79 9.56 -8.59 6.86
N SER A 80 8.54 -7.77 6.54
CA SER A 80 7.21 -8.26 6.18
C SER A 80 7.25 -9.15 4.94
N GLY A 81 8.01 -8.76 3.91
CA GLY A 81 8.21 -9.57 2.71
C GLY A 81 8.90 -10.90 3.02
N LYS A 82 10.00 -10.88 3.78
CA LYS A 82 10.73 -12.09 4.21
C LYS A 82 9.87 -13.04 5.05
N ASN A 83 8.93 -12.51 5.83
CA ASN A 83 8.07 -13.29 6.73
C ASN A 83 6.69 -13.62 6.15
N ARG A 84 6.38 -13.19 4.91
CA ARG A 84 5.04 -13.29 4.34
C ARG A 84 4.44 -14.68 4.47
N GLN A 85 5.19 -15.72 4.06
CA GLN A 85 4.68 -17.09 4.06
C GLN A 85 4.41 -17.58 5.49
N ARG A 86 5.37 -17.38 6.41
CA ARG A 86 5.23 -17.73 7.83
C ARG A 86 3.98 -17.08 8.46
N LEU A 87 3.74 -15.79 8.18
CA LEU A 87 2.59 -15.06 8.71
C LEU A 87 1.26 -15.54 8.12
N ILE A 88 1.21 -15.85 6.82
CA ILE A 88 0.03 -16.43 6.18
C ILE A 88 -0.31 -17.80 6.78
N ASP A 89 0.69 -18.64 6.97
CA ASP A 89 0.48 -19.99 7.52
C ASP A 89 0.05 -19.93 8.99
N LEU A 90 0.62 -19.00 9.77
CA LEU A 90 0.17 -18.72 11.13
C LEU A 90 -1.29 -18.27 11.17
N TYR A 91 -1.67 -17.31 10.32
CA TYR A 91 -3.06 -16.85 10.21
C TYR A 91 -4.03 -17.98 9.86
N LYS A 92 -3.67 -18.82 8.88
CA LYS A 92 -4.49 -19.97 8.49
C LYS A 92 -4.71 -20.94 9.65
N LYS A 93 -3.65 -21.24 10.40
CA LYS A 93 -3.67 -22.18 11.53
C LYS A 93 -4.45 -21.65 12.73
N GLU A 94 -4.21 -20.40 13.11
CA GLU A 94 -4.66 -19.89 14.42
C GLU A 94 -5.97 -19.11 14.34
N VAL A 95 -6.21 -18.40 13.24
CA VAL A 95 -7.39 -17.53 13.09
C VAL A 95 -8.41 -18.18 12.17
N LEU A 96 -8.02 -18.49 10.94
CA LEU A 96 -8.97 -18.98 9.92
C LEU A 96 -9.58 -20.34 10.29
N ALA A 97 -8.77 -21.27 10.80
CA ALA A 97 -9.25 -22.58 11.23
C ALA A 97 -10.01 -22.56 12.57
N ASN A 98 -9.92 -21.47 13.35
CA ASN A 98 -10.55 -21.34 14.67
C ASN A 98 -11.31 -20.00 14.81
N PRO A 99 -12.35 -19.75 14.00
CA PRO A 99 -13.02 -18.44 13.94
C PRO A 99 -13.65 -18.02 15.29
N ASN A 100 -14.00 -18.96 16.15
CA ASN A 100 -14.56 -18.67 17.48
C ASN A 100 -13.51 -18.29 18.53
N LYS A 101 -12.22 -18.64 18.34
CA LYS A 101 -11.12 -18.15 19.19
C LYS A 101 -10.75 -16.69 18.88
N ALA A 102 -11.09 -16.21 17.69
CA ALA A 102 -10.82 -14.86 17.24
C ALA A 102 -11.91 -13.85 17.63
N LYS A 103 -12.94 -14.28 18.38
CA LYS A 103 -13.85 -13.35 19.07
C LYS A 103 -13.06 -12.69 20.20
N LEU A 104 -12.38 -11.60 19.84
CA LEU A 104 -11.86 -10.64 20.80
C LEU A 104 -13.06 -10.00 21.49
N ASP A 105 -13.05 -10.03 22.82
CA ASP A 105 -14.00 -9.33 23.67
C ASP A 105 -13.90 -7.82 23.36
N TYR A 106 -14.86 -7.31 22.60
CA TYR A 106 -15.09 -5.87 22.40
C TYR A 106 -16.40 -5.50 23.08
#